data_AF-A0A800A9E3-F1
#
_entry.id   AF-A0A800A9E3-F1
#
_cell.length_a   1.000
_cell.length_b   1.000
_cell.length_c   1.000
_cell.angle_alpha   90.00
_cell.angle_beta   90.00
_cell.angle_gamma   90.00
#
_symmetry.space_group_name_H-M   'P 1'
#
loop_
_entity.id
_entity.type
_entity.pdbx_description
1 polymer ?
#
loop_
_entity_poly.entity_id
_entity_poly.type
_entity_poly.pdbx_seq_one_letter_code
_entity_poly.pdbx_strand_id
1 'polypeptide(L)' 'MTLQVEIADRELLRASRRQGIRVAAWLAVLTLVEYFIAVGVPSPLVWLLPFVAAKGWLIMRFFMHIRDLWEGEH' A
#
# COMPACT_ATOMS: atom_id res chain seq x y z
N MET A 1 -12.93 -4.65 32.73
CA MET A 1 -12.21 -3.56 32.03
C MET A 1 -11.21 -4.10 31.01
N THR A 2 -10.39 -5.11 31.36
CA THR A 2 -9.45 -5.81 30.44
C THR A 2 -10.11 -6.47 29.22
N LEU A 3 -11.30 -7.06 29.39
CA LEU A 3 -12.04 -7.73 28.30
C LEU A 3 -12.54 -6.75 27.22
N GLN A 4 -12.85 -5.51 27.60
CA GLN A 4 -13.28 -4.46 26.65
C GLN A 4 -12.08 -3.96 25.80
N VAL A 5 -10.90 -3.87 26.41
CA VAL A 5 -9.66 -3.48 25.72
C VAL A 5 -9.25 -4.54 24.68
N GLU A 6 -9.31 -5.83 25.04
CA GLU A 6 -8.93 -6.90 24.11
C GLU A 6 -9.87 -6.99 22.89
N ILE A 7 -11.17 -6.76 23.08
CA ILE A 7 -12.15 -6.76 21.98
C ILE A 7 -11.90 -5.56 21.05
N ALA A 8 -11.66 -4.36 21.61
CA ALA A 8 -11.35 -3.16 20.84
C ALA A 8 -10.07 -3.33 19.99
N ASP A 9 -9.00 -3.91 20.56
CA ASP A 9 -7.75 -4.17 19.83
C ASP A 9 -7.97 -5.15 18.66
N ARG A 10 -8.74 -6.23 18.87
CA ARG A 10 -9.04 -7.20 17.80
C ARG A 10 -9.81 -6.56 16.65
N GLU A 11 -10.70 -5.62 16.93
CA GLU A 11 -11.46 -4.88 15.92
C GLU A 11 -10.59 -3.91 15.14
N LEU A 12 -9.70 -3.17 15.83
CA LEU A 12 -8.72 -2.28 15.20
C LEU A 12 -7.76 -3.06 14.29
N LEU A 13 -7.26 -4.21 14.75
CA LEU A 13 -6.41 -5.09 13.95
C LEU A 13 -7.13 -5.64 12.72
N ARG A 14 -8.41 -6.01 12.85
CA ARG A 14 -9.24 -6.48 11.72
C ARG A 14 -9.49 -5.37 10.71
N ALA A 15 -9.74 -4.14 11.15
CA ALA A 15 -9.93 -2.97 10.28
C ALA A 15 -8.65 -2.64 9.51
N SER A 16 -7.51 -2.58 10.21
CA SER A 16 -6.18 -2.37 9.61
C SER A 16 -5.83 -3.46 8.59
N ARG A 17 -6.12 -4.73 8.90
CA ARG A 17 -5.89 -5.85 7.99
C ARG A 17 -6.66 -5.74 6.67
N ARG A 18 -7.93 -5.28 6.72
CA ARG A 18 -8.74 -5.11 5.50
C ARG A 18 -8.20 -4.01 4.60
N GLN A 19 -7.70 -2.93 5.19
CA GLN A 19 -7.05 -1.85 4.45
C GLN A 19 -5.75 -2.34 3.80
N GLY A 20 -4.89 -3.03 4.55
CA GLY A 20 -3.65 -3.61 4.01
C GLY A 20 -3.90 -4.59 2.85
N ILE A 21 -4.91 -5.45 2.97
CA ILE A 21 -5.30 -6.39 1.90
C ILE A 21 -5.77 -5.63 0.64
N ARG A 22 -6.57 -4.57 0.81
CA ARG A 22 -7.07 -3.77 -0.32
C ARG A 22 -5.92 -3.07 -1.06
N VAL A 23 -4.97 -2.50 -0.33
CA VAL A 23 -3.80 -1.82 -0.93
C VAL A 23 -2.88 -2.84 -1.60
N ALA A 24 -2.66 -4.00 -0.99
CA ALA A 24 -1.90 -5.09 -1.60
C ALA A 24 -2.54 -5.58 -2.91
N ALA A 25 -3.87 -5.68 -2.97
CA ALA A 25 -4.58 -6.02 -4.21
C ALA A 25 -4.34 -4.98 -5.31
N TRP A 26 -4.38 -3.68 -4.99
CA TRP A 26 -4.04 -2.61 -5.94
C TRP A 26 -2.59 -2.70 -6.43
N LEU A 27 -1.63 -2.95 -5.54
CA LEU A 27 -0.22 -3.16 -5.92
C LEU A 27 -0.04 -4.37 -6.84
N ALA A 28 -0.77 -5.46 -6.57
CA ALA A 28 -0.73 -6.65 -7.41
C ALA A 28 -1.25 -6.36 -8.83
N VAL A 29 -2.38 -5.66 -8.95
CA VAL A 29 -2.92 -5.24 -10.26
C VAL A 29 -1.93 -4.35 -11.00
N LEU A 30 -1.34 -3.36 -10.32
CA LEU A 30 -0.38 -2.45 -10.93
C LEU A 30 0.89 -3.17 -11.41
N THR A 31 1.29 -4.22 -10.69
CA THR A 31 2.43 -5.08 -11.06
C THR A 31 2.11 -5.97 -12.27
N LEU A 32 0.89 -6.49 -12.37
CA LEU A 32 0.46 -7.23 -13.57
C LEU A 32 0.47 -6.34 -14.81
N VAL A 33 -0.01 -5.10 -14.70
CA VAL A 33 0.02 -4.13 -15.81
C VAL A 33 1.45 -3.85 -16.26
N GLU A 34 2.38 -3.61 -15.34
CA GLU A 34 3.80 -3.45 -15.67
C GLU A 34 4.37 -4.67 -16.38
N TYR A 35 4.03 -5.88 -15.94
CA TYR A 35 4.51 -7.12 -16.57
C TYR A 35 4.12 -7.18 -18.04
N PHE A 36 2.86 -6.86 -18.39
CA PHE A 36 2.42 -6.85 -19.77
C PHE A 36 3.12 -5.77 -20.61
N ILE A 37 3.35 -4.58 -20.04
CA ILE A 37 4.09 -3.50 -20.71
C ILE A 37 5.55 -3.92 -20.96
N ALA A 38 6.19 -4.53 -19.96
CA ALA A 38 7.57 -4.97 -20.03
C ALA A 38 7.80 -6.04 -21.11
N VAL A 39 6.83 -6.94 -21.30
CA VAL A 39 6.90 -7.99 -22.32
C VAL A 39 6.50 -7.48 -23.72
N GLY A 40 5.58 -6.49 -23.79
CA GLY A 40 5.00 -6.03 -25.05
C GLY A 40 5.70 -4.86 -25.75
N VAL A 41 6.55 -4.10 -25.05
CA VAL A 41 7.12 -2.85 -25.57
C VAL A 41 8.65 -2.94 -25.73
N PRO A 42 9.21 -2.69 -26.92
CA PRO A 42 10.65 -2.50 -27.08
C PRO A 42 11.06 -1.18 -26.41
N SER A 43 11.92 -1.27 -25.39
CA SER A 43 12.28 -0.18 -24.44
C SER A 43 11.18 0.19 -23.43
N PRO A 44 10.91 -0.69 -22.45
CA PRO A 44 9.84 -0.48 -21.47
C PRO A 44 10.20 0.50 -20.34
N LEU A 45 11.49 0.84 -20.17
CA LEU A 45 11.97 1.60 -19.00
C LEU A 45 11.25 2.95 -18.81
N VAL A 46 11.07 3.71 -19.90
CA VAL A 46 10.40 5.02 -19.83
C VAL A 46 8.92 4.86 -19.47
N TRP A 47 8.29 3.79 -19.95
CA TRP A 47 6.89 3.47 -19.66
C TRP A 47 6.67 2.93 -18.24
N LEU A 48 7.68 2.28 -17.64
CA LEU A 48 7.61 1.72 -16.28
C LEU A 48 7.83 2.76 -15.17
N LEU A 49 8.58 3.84 -15.44
CA LEU A 49 8.84 4.91 -14.47
C LEU A 49 7.59 5.45 -13.74
N PRO A 50 6.49 5.82 -14.42
CA PRO A 50 5.29 6.29 -13.72
C PRO A 50 4.66 5.21 -12.81
N PHE A 51 4.76 3.93 -13.17
CA PHE A 51 4.22 2.83 -12.37
C PHE A 51 5.05 2.58 -11.11
N VAL A 52 6.38 2.66 -11.21
CA VAL A 52 7.28 2.56 -10.06
C VAL A 52 7.03 3.72 -9.10
N ALA A 53 6.88 4.95 -9.60
CA ALA A 53 6.55 6.11 -8.77
C ALA A 53 5.19 5.96 -8.07
N ALA A 54 4.16 5.52 -8.82
CA ALA A 54 2.83 5.28 -8.26
C ALA A 54 2.83 4.20 -7.17
N LYS A 55 3.57 3.09 -7.37
CA LYS A 55 3.75 2.04 -6.35
C LYS A 55 4.48 2.57 -5.13
N GLY A 56 5.59 3.28 -5.33
CA GLY A 56 6.36 3.88 -4.23
C GLY A 56 5.49 4.79 -3.37
N TRP A 57 4.71 5.68 -4.00
CA TRP A 57 3.79 6.56 -3.30
C TRP A 57 2.70 5.80 -2.51
N LEU A 58 2.11 4.77 -3.12
CA LEU A 58 1.07 3.96 -2.48
C LEU A 58 1.62 3.18 -1.28
N ILE A 59 2.80 2.57 -1.41
CA ILE A 59 3.47 1.87 -0.31
C ILE A 59 3.81 2.84 0.82
N MET A 60 4.38 3.98 0.47
CA MET A 60 4.78 5.00 1.44
C MET A 60 3.59 5.59 2.22
N ARG A 61 2.43 5.72 1.58
CA ARG A 61 1.22 6.27 2.22
C ARG A 61 0.46 5.28 3.09
N PHE A 62 0.47 3.99 2.73
CA PHE A 62 -0.41 2.99 3.34
C PHE A 62 0.32 1.92 4.16
N PHE A 63 1.59 1.64 3.88
CA PHE A 63 2.39 0.65 4.60
C PHE A 63 3.44 1.31 5.50
N MET A 64 4.06 2.40 5.05
CA MET A 64 4.88 3.22 5.93
C MET A 64 3.98 4.20 6.67
N HIS A 65 4.06 4.22 7.99
CA HIS A 65 3.28 5.12 8.85
C HIS A 65 3.87 6.56 8.78
N ILE A 66 4.13 7.09 7.59
CA ILE A 66 4.62 8.47 7.43
C ILE A 66 3.60 9.48 7.98
N ARG A 67 2.31 9.12 8.03
CA ARG A 67 1.30 9.93 8.70
C ARG A 67 1.57 10.09 10.20
N ASP A 68 1.98 9.03 10.89
CA ASP A 68 2.33 9.10 12.32
C ASP A 68 3.61 9.92 12.56
N LEU A 69 4.54 9.94 11.60
CA LEU A 69 5.74 10.78 11.65
C LEU A 69 5.46 12.27 11.35
N TRP A 70 4.40 12.58 10.59
CA TRP A 70 4.02 13.96 10.25
C TRP A 70 3.07 14.59 11.29
N GLU A 71 2.22 13.79 11.95
CA GLU A 71 1.34 14.26 13.03
C GLU A 71 2.06 14.37 14.39
N GLY A 72 3.32 13.92 14.50
CA GLY A 72 4.13 14.04 15.72
C GLY A 72 4.76 15.42 15.98
N GLU A 73 4.47 16.44 15.16
CA GLU A 73 5.06 17.78 15.27
C GLU A 73 4.04 18.91 15.53
N HIS A 74 2.91 18.60 16.19
CA HIS A 74 1.99 19.60 16.75
C HIS A 74 1.58 19.28 18.19
#